data_AF-A8S6U2-F1
#
_entry.id   AF-A8S6U2-F1
#
_cell.length_a   1.000
_cell.length_b   1.000
_cell.length_c   1.000
_cell.angle_alpha   90.00
_cell.angle_beta   90.00
_cell.angle_gamma   90.00
#
_symmetry.space_group_name_H-M   'P 1'
#
loop_
_entity.id
_entity.type
_entity.pdbx_description
1 polymer ?
#
loop_
_entity_poly.entity_id
_entity_poly.type
_entity_poly.pdbx_seq_one_letter_code
_entity_poly.pdbx_strand_id
1 'polypeptide(L)'
;MNTLLGQRIREQRKEKGWTIEQFAERVDLSANYVGDLERGVKIPKLETFIRIVEVLDVSADVLIRDSVPSASHVADDELSRKLSQLTPGQKKAAIDILNAYTDNIPYITK
;
A
#
# COMPACT_ATOMS: atom_id res chain seq x y z
N MET A 1 -8.95 15.14 -1.34
CA MET A 1 -7.60 14.55 -1.25
C MET A 1 -7.34 14.00 0.16
N ASN A 2 -7.28 14.82 1.22
CA ASN A 2 -7.06 14.34 2.60
C ASN A 2 -8.13 13.36 3.13
N THR A 3 -9.38 13.54 2.70
CA THR A 3 -10.50 12.67 3.08
C THR A 3 -10.34 11.24 2.60
N LEU A 4 -9.70 11.02 1.44
CA LEU A 4 -9.53 9.68 0.88
C LEU A 4 -8.52 8.85 1.69
N LEU A 5 -7.40 9.48 2.09
CA LEU A 5 -6.42 8.86 2.97
C LEU A 5 -7.06 8.45 4.31
N GLY A 6 -7.80 9.36 4.94
CA GLY A 6 -8.50 9.09 6.20
C GLY A 6 -9.51 7.94 6.08
N GLN A 7 -10.29 7.91 4.99
CA GLN A 7 -11.23 6.82 4.71
C GLN A 7 -10.54 5.47 4.56
N ARG A 8 -9.43 5.41 3.80
CA ARG A 8 -8.67 4.16 3.60
C ARG A 8 -8.02 3.65 4.88
N ILE A 9 -7.49 4.55 5.71
CA ILE A 9 -6.95 4.18 7.02
C ILE A 9 -8.07 3.58 7.90
N ARG A 10 -9.26 4.19 7.87
CA ARG A 10 -10.44 3.68 8.57
C ARG A 10 -10.89 2.31 8.06
N GLU A 11 -10.88 2.11 6.74
CA GLU A 11 -11.21 0.83 6.11
C GLU A 11 -10.24 -0.27 6.55
N GLN A 12 -8.94 -0.04 6.40
CA GLN A 12 -7.90 -1.00 6.79
C GLN A 12 -7.93 -1.32 8.28
N ARG A 13 -8.17 -0.32 9.14
CA ARG A 13 -8.38 -0.56 10.58
C ARG A 13 -9.57 -1.48 10.83
N LYS A 14 -10.70 -1.25 10.14
CA LYS A 14 -11.92 -2.05 10.30
C LYS A 14 -11.75 -3.47 9.75
N GLU A 15 -11.02 -3.65 8.66
CA GLU A 15 -10.69 -4.99 8.12
C GLU A 15 -9.93 -5.84 9.14
N LYS A 16 -9.09 -5.21 9.96
CA LYS A 16 -8.42 -5.88 11.09
C LYS A 16 -9.26 -6.00 12.36
N GLY A 17 -10.50 -5.50 12.36
CA GLY A 17 -11.42 -5.57 13.49
C GLY A 17 -11.04 -4.69 14.68
N TRP A 18 -10.21 -3.66 14.49
CA TRP A 18 -9.72 -2.82 15.59
C TRP A 18 -10.66 -1.64 15.88
N THR A 19 -10.84 -1.33 17.16
CA THR A 19 -11.44 -0.05 17.58
C THR A 19 -10.48 1.12 17.33
N ILE A 20 -10.96 2.36 17.44
CA ILE A 20 -10.11 3.55 17.29
C ILE A 20 -9.03 3.55 18.37
N GLU A 21 -9.38 3.19 19.61
CA GLU A 21 -8.49 3.15 20.77
C GLU A 21 -7.40 2.09 20.57
N GLN A 22 -7.79 0.90 20.14
CA GLN A 22 -6.87 -0.20 19.84
C GLN A 22 -5.89 0.16 18.72
N PHE A 23 -6.36 0.83 17.67
CA PHE A 23 -5.47 1.27 16.60
C PHE A 23 -4.54 2.39 17.08
N ALA A 24 -5.08 3.38 17.80
CA ALA A 24 -4.31 4.49 18.36
C ALA A 24 -3.17 4.02 19.25
N GLU A 25 -3.42 3.02 20.11
CA GLU A 25 -2.40 2.37 20.93
C GLU A 25 -1.29 1.74 20.07
N ARG A 26 -1.65 1.03 19.00
CA ARG A 26 -0.68 0.35 18.12
C ARG A 26 0.21 1.33 17.33
N VAL A 27 -0.32 2.49 16.93
CA VAL A 27 0.43 3.51 16.17
C VAL A 27 1.10 4.57 17.04
N ASP A 28 0.97 4.43 18.37
CA ASP A 28 1.43 5.39 19.39
C ASP A 28 0.88 6.81 19.13
N LEU A 29 -0.45 6.91 19.05
CA LEU A 29 -1.19 8.16 18.86
C LEU A 29 -2.37 8.23 19.83
N SER A 30 -2.94 9.42 20.01
CA SER A 30 -4.20 9.56 20.76
C SER A 30 -5.40 9.13 19.91
N ALA A 31 -6.42 8.55 20.56
CA ALA A 31 -7.68 8.18 19.90
C ALA A 31 -8.33 9.37 19.18
N ASN A 32 -8.25 10.57 19.75
CA ASN A 32 -8.72 11.80 19.12
C ASN A 32 -7.94 12.12 17.83
N TYR A 33 -6.62 11.98 17.83
CA TYR A 33 -5.80 12.21 16.64
C TYR A 33 -6.13 11.21 15.53
N VAL A 34 -6.29 9.93 15.88
CA VAL A 34 -6.74 8.90 14.94
C VAL A 34 -8.11 9.24 14.37
N GLY A 35 -9.07 9.65 15.21
CA GLY A 35 -10.39 10.08 14.75
C GLY A 35 -10.34 11.27 13.80
N ASP A 36 -9.52 12.28 14.10
CA ASP A 36 -9.31 13.44 13.21
C ASP A 36 -8.69 13.02 11.87
N LEU A 37 -7.74 12.09 11.91
CA LEU A 37 -7.04 11.57 10.75
C LEU A 37 -7.99 10.75 9.85
N GLU A 38 -8.82 9.87 10.42
CA GLU A 38 -9.82 9.11 9.67
C GLU A 38 -10.92 9.97 9.05
N ARG A 39 -11.24 11.11 9.67
CA ARG A 39 -12.17 12.11 9.10
C ARG A 39 -11.51 13.02 8.06
N GLY A 40 -10.19 12.93 7.87
CA GLY A 40 -9.42 13.81 6.99
C GLY A 40 -9.26 15.24 7.51
N VAL A 41 -9.53 15.47 8.80
CA VAL A 41 -9.33 16.77 9.48
C VAL A 41 -7.85 17.06 9.68
N LYS A 42 -7.06 16.03 9.97
CA LYS A 42 -5.60 16.12 10.10
C LYS A 42 -4.88 15.22 9.10
N ILE A 43 -3.75 15.71 8.61
CA ILE A 43 -2.82 14.93 7.79
C ILE A 43 -1.68 14.47 8.71
N PRO A 44 -1.31 13.17 8.70
CA PRO A 44 -0.13 12.70 9.42
C PRO A 44 1.15 13.30 8.83
N LYS A 45 2.15 13.53 9.67
CA LYS A 45 3.53 13.73 9.20
C LYS A 45 4.05 12.42 8.60
N LEU A 46 5.08 12.49 7.76
CA LEU A 46 5.65 11.31 7.09
C LEU A 46 6.01 10.18 8.08
N GLU A 47 6.65 10.50 9.21
CA GLU A 47 6.98 9.51 10.24
C GLU A 47 5.75 8.80 10.81
N THR A 48 4.68 9.56 11.09
CA THR A 48 3.40 9.00 11.55
C THR A 48 2.75 8.15 10.48
N PHE A 49 2.82 8.58 9.22
CA PHE A 49 2.29 7.83 8.09
C PHE A 49 3.02 6.49 7.91
N ILE A 50 4.35 6.46 7.99
CA ILE A 50 5.14 5.22 7.93
C ILE A 50 4.72 4.26 9.04
N ARG A 51 4.60 4.73 10.29
CA ARG A 51 4.10 3.89 11.39
C ARG A 51 2.71 3.33 11.13
N ILE A 52 1.81 4.15 10.59
CA ILE A 52 0.45 3.72 10.23
C ILE A 52 0.52 2.60 9.18
N VAL A 53 1.32 2.76 8.14
CA VAL A 53 1.52 1.77 7.07
C VAL A 53 2.06 0.45 7.64
N GLU A 54 3.08 0.52 8.49
CA GLU A 54 3.69 -0.66 9.14
C GLU A 54 2.71 -1.39 10.06
N VAL A 55 1.98 -0.65 10.91
CA VAL A 55 0.99 -1.23 11.83
C VAL A 55 -0.21 -1.82 11.08
N LEU A 56 -0.65 -1.17 10.01
CA LEU A 56 -1.70 -1.69 9.15
C LEU A 56 -1.20 -2.84 8.26
N ASP A 57 0.10 -3.08 8.17
CA ASP A 57 0.69 -4.14 7.35
C ASP A 57 0.16 -4.10 5.89
N VAL A 58 0.19 -2.90 5.31
CA VAL A 58 -0.21 -2.63 3.93
C VAL A 58 0.89 -1.87 3.21
N SER A 59 0.85 -1.83 1.88
CA SER A 59 1.72 -0.90 1.14
C SER A 59 1.20 0.53 1.26
N ALA A 60 2.10 1.52 1.23
CA ALA A 60 1.74 2.93 1.26
C ALA A 60 0.75 3.29 0.13
N ASP A 61 0.90 2.67 -1.04
CA ASP A 61 0.05 2.83 -2.21
C ASP A 61 -1.42 2.55 -1.92
N VAL A 62 -1.73 1.53 -1.10
CA VAL A 62 -3.11 1.23 -0.69
C VAL A 62 -3.77 2.44 -0.04
N LEU A 63 -3.00 3.23 0.72
CA LEU A 63 -3.51 4.39 1.45
C LEU A 63 -3.53 5.66 0.59
N ILE A 64 -2.52 5.90 -0.26
CA ILE A 64 -2.33 7.20 -0.93
C ILE A 64 -2.65 7.22 -2.43
N ARG A 65 -2.66 6.07 -3.12
CA ARG A 65 -2.78 6.05 -4.58
C ARG A 65 -4.20 6.44 -5.00
N ASP A 66 -4.38 7.62 -5.59
CA ASP A 66 -5.67 7.98 -6.18
C ASP A 66 -5.98 6.96 -7.29
N SER A 67 -7.16 6.33 -7.22
CA SER A 67 -7.59 5.35 -8.21
C SER A 67 -7.91 6.08 -9.51
N VAL A 68 -6.88 6.48 -10.25
CA VAL A 68 -6.98 6.73 -11.68
C VAL A 68 -6.67 5.38 -12.32
N PRO A 69 -7.68 4.68 -12.88
CA PRO A 69 -7.45 3.47 -13.64
C PRO A 69 -6.73 3.83 -14.96
N SER A 70 -5.42 4.07 -14.89
CA SER A 70 -4.58 3.98 -16.08
C SER A 70 -4.56 2.53 -16.54
N ALA A 71 -4.70 2.30 -17.85
CA ALA A 71 -4.64 0.98 -18.46
C ALA A 71 -3.33 0.20 -18.13
N SER A 72 -2.28 0.89 -17.68
CA SER A 72 -1.05 0.26 -17.17
C SER A 72 -1.29 -0.60 -15.92
N HIS A 73 -2.28 -0.27 -15.09
CA HIS A 73 -2.50 -0.93 -13.80
C HIS A 73 -3.11 -2.32 -13.90
N VAL A 74 -3.80 -2.65 -15.00
CA VAL A 74 -4.39 -4.00 -15.16
C VAL A 74 -3.28 -5.05 -15.29
N ALA A 75 -2.22 -4.72 -16.04
CA ALA A 75 -1.06 -5.58 -16.18
C ALA A 75 -0.28 -5.68 -14.86
N ASP A 76 -0.13 -4.55 -14.14
CA ASP A 76 0.54 -4.52 -12.83
C ASP A 76 -0.21 -5.36 -11.79
N ASP A 77 -1.55 -5.28 -11.76
CA ASP A 77 -2.39 -6.03 -10.84
C ASP A 77 -2.37 -7.54 -11.15
N GLU A 78 -2.45 -7.92 -12.44
CA GLU A 78 -2.38 -9.32 -12.85
C GLU A 78 -1.00 -9.92 -12.55
N LEU A 79 0.07 -9.17 -12.86
CA LEU A 79 1.44 -9.59 -12.57
C LEU A 79 1.67 -9.72 -11.07
N SER A 80 1.25 -8.74 -10.28
CA SER A 80 1.38 -8.75 -8.82
C SER A 80 0.64 -9.93 -8.18
N ARG A 81 -0.56 -10.25 -8.68
CA ARG A 81 -1.33 -11.43 -8.23
C ARG A 81 -0.65 -12.74 -8.58
N LYS A 82 -0.07 -12.88 -9.77
CA LYS A 82 0.68 -14.08 -10.17
C LYS A 82 1.95 -14.21 -9.32
N LEU A 83 2.70 -13.13 -9.12
CA LEU A 83 3.93 -13.12 -8.34
C LEU A 83 3.70 -13.43 -6.86
N SER A 84 2.59 -12.99 -6.26
CA SER A 84 2.30 -13.24 -4.83
C SER A 84 2.09 -14.73 -4.53
N GLN A 85 1.67 -15.53 -5.52
CA GLN A 85 1.45 -16.97 -5.39
C GLN A 85 2.72 -17.81 -5.58
N LEU A 86 3.84 -17.20 -5.98
CA LEU A 86 5.09 -17.91 -6.25
C LEU A 86 5.94 -18.11 -4.99
N THR A 87 6.60 -19.26 -4.92
CA THR A 87 7.65 -19.53 -3.93
C THR A 87 8.88 -18.63 -4.14
N PRO A 88 9.76 -18.47 -3.14
CA PRO A 88 10.97 -17.66 -3.30
C PRO A 88 11.85 -18.09 -4.48
N GLY A 89 12.00 -19.39 -4.73
CA GLY A 89 12.76 -19.91 -5.87
C GLY A 89 12.10 -19.59 -7.22
N GLN A 90 10.77 -19.68 -7.30
CA GLN A 90 10.02 -19.32 -8.51
C GLN A 90 10.04 -17.81 -8.80
N LYS A 91 10.00 -16.97 -7.76
CA LYS A 91 10.16 -15.51 -7.90
C LYS A 91 11.54 -15.17 -8.49
N LYS A 92 12.59 -15.84 -8.02
CA LYS A 92 13.94 -15.67 -8.57
C LYS A 92 13.99 -16.04 -10.06
N ALA A 93 13.45 -17.19 -10.43
CA ALA A 93 13.38 -17.61 -11.83
C ALA A 93 12.56 -16.63 -12.70
N ALA A 94 11.47 -16.07 -12.17
CA ALA A 94 10.69 -15.05 -12.88
C ALA A 94 11.49 -13.77 -13.13
N ILE A 95 12.30 -13.33 -12.17
CA ILE A 95 13.20 -12.18 -12.33
C ILE A 95 14.27 -12.48 -13.39
N ASP A 96 14.88 -13.67 -13.34
CA ASP A 96 15.91 -14.07 -14.30
C ASP A 96 15.37 -14.09 -15.74
N ILE A 97 14.13 -14.57 -15.94
CA ILE A 97 13.44 -14.54 -17.23
C ILE A 97 13.18 -13.10 -17.67
N LEU A 98 12.63 -12.26 -16.79
CA LEU A 98 12.33 -10.86 -17.12
C LEU A 98 13.60 -10.14 -17.57
N ASN A 99 14.69 -10.25 -16.81
CA ASN A 99 15.99 -9.65 -17.14
C ASN A 99 16.52 -10.16 -18.49
N ALA A 100 16.50 -11.48 -18.71
CA ALA A 100 16.95 -12.08 -19.97
C ALA A 100 16.19 -11.55 -21.20
N TYR A 101 14.90 -11.23 -21.04
CA TYR A 101 14.11 -10.64 -22.12
C TYR A 101 14.28 -9.12 -22.21
N THR A 102 14.30 -8.37 -21.11
CA THR A 102 14.41 -6.90 -21.14
C THR A 102 15.77 -6.41 -21.58
N ASP A 103 16.84 -7.14 -21.26
CA ASP A 103 18.21 -6.79 -21.66
C ASP A 103 18.43 -6.97 -23.17
N ASN A 104 17.54 -7.70 -23.84
CA ASN A 104 17.62 -8.01 -25.27
C ASN A 104 16.55 -7.29 -26.11
N ILE A 105 15.74 -6.39 -25.53
CA ILE A 105 14.74 -5.60 -26.26
C ILE A 105 15.22 -4.15 -26.44
N PRO A 106 15.56 -3.72 -27.68
CA PRO A 106 16.19 -2.42 -27.94
C PRO A 106 15.39 -1.17 -27.55
N TYR A 107 14.10 -1.31 -27.23
CA TYR A 107 13.19 -0.19 -26.96
C TYR A 107 12.74 -0.11 -25.50
N ILE A 108 13.18 -1.05 -24.64
CA ILE A 108 12.83 -1.10 -23.21
C ILE A 108 14.00 -0.62 -22.35
N THR A 109 15.23 -0.75 -22.83
CA THR A 109 16.42 -0.17 -22.19
C THR A 109 16.42 1.35 -22.38
N LYS A 110 16.38 2.09 -21.27
CA LYS A 110 16.62 3.54 -21.25
C LYS A 110 18.11 3.86 -21.25
#